data_AF-A0A2E6LLR0-F1
#
_entry.id   AF-A0A2E6LLR0-F1
#
_cell.length_a   1.000
_cell.length_b   1.000
_cell.length_c   1.000
_cell.angle_alpha   90.00
_cell.angle_beta   90.00
_cell.angle_gamma   90.00
#
_symmetry.space_group_name_H-M   'P 1'
#
loop_
_entity.id
_entity.type
_entity.pdbx_description
1 polymer ?
#
loop_
_entity_poly.entity_id
_entity_poly.type
_entity_poly.pdbx_seq_one_letter_code
_entity_poly.pdbx_strand_id
1 'polypeptide(L)'
;MNEALHFAVSFLLQVVSFIFVARFLLQACRVDFYNPISQGLVRITDPVLKPLRLVLPGYRNFDFASFFAAVVVQILLIMALSALGGGYVGSVATIILSGLMQVILECIRIFWWSILIVIIAGWIAPGSYHPALALLQQITEPLLAPARRLLPPMGGIDFSPILVFLILGVIERILPQVFMALL
;
A
#
# COMPACT_ATOMS: atom_id res chain seq x y z
N MET A 1 9.91 -22.66 20.55
CA MET A 1 10.21 -21.34 21.15
C MET A 1 10.52 -20.38 20.01
N ASN A 2 9.49 -19.80 19.36
CA ASN A 2 9.65 -18.64 18.45
C ASN A 2 8.35 -18.09 17.81
N GLU A 3 7.16 -18.68 17.98
CA GLU A 3 5.93 -18.14 17.37
C GLU A 3 5.64 -16.69 17.78
N ALA A 4 5.76 -16.39 19.08
CA ALA A 4 5.60 -15.03 19.59
C ALA A 4 6.65 -14.06 19.02
N LEU A 5 7.89 -14.52 18.84
CA LEU A 5 8.97 -13.71 18.27
C LEU A 5 8.74 -13.46 16.77
N HIS A 6 8.35 -14.49 16.02
CA HIS A 6 8.02 -14.38 14.60
C HIS A 6 6.84 -13.43 14.39
N PHE A 7 5.80 -13.54 15.21
CA PHE A 7 4.68 -12.59 15.22
C PHE A 7 5.13 -11.16 15.53
N ALA A 8 5.89 -10.94 16.61
CA ALA A 8 6.35 -9.61 16.98
C ALA A 8 7.21 -8.95 15.90
N VAL A 9 8.17 -9.70 15.32
CA VAL A 9 9.05 -9.21 14.25
C VAL A 9 8.25 -8.90 12.98
N SER A 10 7.37 -9.81 12.56
CA SER A 10 6.54 -9.60 11.37
C SER A 10 5.60 -8.40 11.55
N PHE A 11 4.96 -8.25 12.70
CA PHE A 11 4.08 -7.13 13.00
C PHE A 11 4.83 -5.79 12.95
N LEU A 12 5.95 -5.66 13.66
CA LEU A 12 6.72 -4.42 13.71
C LEU A 12 7.19 -3.99 12.31
N LEU A 13 7.73 -4.92 11.54
CA LEU A 13 8.23 -4.61 10.20
C LEU A 13 7.10 -4.38 9.19
N GLN A 14 5.94 -5.04 9.33
CA GLN A 14 4.75 -4.72 8.53
C GLN A 14 4.25 -3.31 8.80
N VAL A 15 4.23 -2.85 10.06
CA VAL A 15 3.87 -1.47 10.40
C VAL A 15 4.84 -0.48 9.74
N VAL A 16 6.14 -0.77 9.77
CA VAL A 16 7.15 0.07 9.10
C VAL A 16 6.94 0.09 7.59
N SER A 17 6.69 -1.06 6.96
CA SER A 17 6.40 -1.14 5.53
C SER A 17 5.16 -0.34 5.17
N PHE A 18 4.07 -0.52 5.92
CA PHE A 18 2.82 0.20 5.74
C PHE A 18 3.02 1.71 5.76
N ILE A 19 3.85 2.23 6.68
CA ILE A 19 4.17 3.65 6.77
C ILE A 19 4.84 4.16 5.47
N PHE A 20 5.83 3.43 4.93
CA PHE A 20 6.49 3.82 3.68
C PHE A 20 5.57 3.68 2.46
N VAL A 21 4.77 2.60 2.37
CA VAL A 21 3.82 2.40 1.28
C VAL A 21 2.72 3.45 1.32
N ALA A 22 2.17 3.76 2.50
CA ALA A 22 1.20 4.83 2.65
C ALA A 22 1.81 6.18 2.22
N ARG A 23 3.09 6.45 2.54
CA ARG A 23 3.76 7.69 2.11
C ARG A 23 3.90 7.78 0.59
N PHE A 24 4.22 6.66 -0.04
CA PHE A 24 4.26 6.51 -1.50
C PHE A 24 2.88 6.79 -2.10
N LEU A 25 1.82 6.17 -1.57
CA LEU A 25 0.45 6.30 -2.06
C LEU A 25 -0.10 7.72 -1.91
N LEU A 26 0.21 8.41 -0.80
CA LEU A 26 -0.17 9.82 -0.62
C LEU A 26 0.34 10.69 -1.77
N GLN A 27 1.58 10.48 -2.20
CA GLN A 27 2.16 11.24 -3.30
C GLN A 27 1.62 10.78 -4.66
N ALA A 28 1.55 9.45 -4.87
CA ALA A 28 1.07 8.87 -6.12
C ALA A 28 -0.37 9.28 -6.44
N CYS A 29 -1.23 9.34 -5.43
CA CYS A 29 -2.63 9.72 -5.54
C CYS A 29 -2.87 11.24 -5.42
N ARG A 30 -1.81 12.05 -5.27
CA ARG A 30 -1.87 13.52 -5.12
C ARG A 30 -2.80 13.98 -3.98
N VAL A 31 -2.68 13.31 -2.85
CA VAL A 31 -3.49 13.60 -1.67
C VAL A 31 -3.05 14.92 -1.03
N ASP A 32 -3.98 15.61 -0.39
CA ASP A 32 -3.74 16.86 0.33
C ASP A 32 -2.75 16.67 1.50
N PHE A 33 -1.59 17.32 1.38
CA PHE A 33 -0.53 17.32 2.38
C PHE A 33 -0.77 18.28 3.55
N TYR A 34 -1.82 19.10 3.51
CA TYR A 34 -2.25 19.91 4.66
C TYR A 34 -3.02 19.08 5.70
N ASN A 35 -3.45 17.87 5.35
CA ASN A 35 -4.11 16.98 6.30
C ASN A 35 -3.16 16.51 7.42
N PRO A 36 -3.58 16.52 8.70
CA PRO A 36 -2.72 16.17 9.84
C PRO A 36 -2.12 14.76 9.76
N ILE A 37 -2.85 13.78 9.23
CA ILE A 37 -2.35 12.41 9.10
C ILE A 37 -1.30 12.32 7.99
N SER A 38 -1.50 13.04 6.88
CA SER A 38 -0.49 13.16 5.82
C SER A 38 0.80 13.79 6.35
N GLN A 39 0.70 14.88 7.11
CA GLN A 39 1.85 15.53 7.75
C GLN A 39 2.56 14.60 8.75
N GLY A 40 1.81 13.86 9.55
CA GLY A 40 2.36 12.86 10.46
C GLY A 40 3.19 11.82 9.69
N LEU A 41 2.65 11.31 8.59
CA LEU A 41 3.33 10.30 7.78
C LEU A 41 4.59 10.86 7.09
N VAL A 42 4.51 12.07 6.55
CA VAL A 42 5.67 12.79 6.00
C VAL A 42 6.75 12.96 7.06
N ARG A 43 6.38 13.38 8.27
CA ARG A 43 7.32 13.62 9.37
C ARG A 43 8.04 12.35 9.82
N ILE A 44 7.32 11.21 9.85
CA ILE A 44 7.89 9.90 10.22
C ILE A 44 8.85 9.41 9.15
N THR A 45 8.51 9.59 7.87
CA THR A 45 9.27 9.01 6.75
C THR A 45 10.42 9.87 6.25
N ASP A 46 10.30 11.20 6.31
CA ASP A 46 11.29 12.13 5.75
C ASP A 46 12.73 11.98 6.28
N PRO A 47 13.01 11.64 7.55
CA PRO A 47 14.37 11.39 8.02
C PRO A 47 15.10 10.31 7.20
N VAL A 48 14.36 9.30 6.74
CA VAL A 48 14.87 8.22 5.88
C VAL A 48 14.81 8.62 4.41
N LEU A 49 13.73 9.28 3.97
CA LEU A 49 13.51 9.57 2.56
C LEU A 49 14.34 10.73 2.02
N LYS A 50 14.62 11.78 2.80
CA LYS A 50 15.44 12.93 2.36
C LYS A 50 16.83 12.53 1.86
N PRO A 51 17.64 11.74 2.59
CA PRO A 51 18.93 11.29 2.06
C PRO A 51 18.76 10.37 0.85
N LEU A 52 17.73 9.51 0.84
CA LEU A 52 17.49 8.56 -0.25
C LEU A 52 17.06 9.25 -1.56
N ARG A 53 16.29 10.35 -1.48
CA ARG A 53 15.86 11.18 -2.62
C ARG A 53 17.03 11.85 -3.34
N LEU A 54 18.22 11.90 -2.74
CA LEU A 54 19.43 12.37 -3.42
C LEU A 54 19.87 11.41 -4.54
N VAL A 55 19.63 10.11 -4.37
CA VAL A 55 19.97 9.06 -5.34
C VAL A 55 18.77 8.68 -6.19
N LEU A 56 17.58 8.63 -5.57
CA LEU A 56 16.32 8.24 -6.19
C LEU A 56 15.34 9.42 -6.20
N PRO A 57 15.52 10.40 -7.10
CA PRO A 57 14.61 11.54 -7.18
C PRO A 57 13.20 11.06 -7.59
N GLY A 58 12.17 11.76 -7.10
CA GLY A 58 10.79 11.50 -7.53
C GLY A 58 10.56 11.90 -8.99
N TYR A 59 9.63 11.22 -9.66
CA TYR A 59 9.18 11.57 -11.00
C TYR A 59 7.67 11.77 -11.05
N ARG A 60 7.24 12.95 -11.52
CA ARG A 60 5.82 13.37 -11.52
C ARG A 60 5.21 13.23 -10.13
N ASN A 61 4.27 12.29 -9.95
CA ASN A 61 3.59 12.06 -8.67
C ASN A 61 4.20 10.88 -7.90
N PHE A 62 5.17 10.18 -8.48
CA PHE A 62 5.74 8.98 -7.86
C PHE A 62 7.00 9.33 -7.08
N ASP A 63 7.00 9.00 -5.79
CA ASP A 63 8.19 9.10 -4.93
C ASP A 63 8.93 7.77 -4.92
N PHE A 64 9.88 7.61 -5.85
CA PHE A 64 10.67 6.38 -5.96
C PHE A 64 11.51 6.08 -4.72
N ALA A 65 11.93 7.09 -3.96
CA ALA A 65 12.61 6.87 -2.69
C ALA A 65 11.69 6.17 -1.67
N SER A 66 10.43 6.60 -1.55
CA SER A 66 9.47 5.96 -0.65
C SER A 66 9.13 4.52 -1.06
N PHE A 67 8.96 4.27 -2.36
CA PHE A 67 8.75 2.92 -2.89
C PHE A 67 9.96 2.02 -2.62
N PHE A 68 11.17 2.51 -2.93
CA PHE A 68 12.41 1.77 -2.67
C PHE A 68 12.60 1.47 -1.19
N ALA A 69 12.35 2.44 -0.30
CA ALA A 69 12.41 2.21 1.14
C ALA A 69 11.46 1.10 1.60
N ALA A 70 10.23 1.06 1.08
CA ALA A 70 9.29 -0.02 1.37
C ALA A 70 9.82 -1.39 0.89
N VAL A 71 10.43 -1.45 -0.31
CA VAL A 71 11.02 -2.69 -0.84
C VAL A 71 12.16 -3.18 0.04
N VAL A 72 13.04 -2.27 0.48
CA VAL A 72 14.13 -2.60 1.41
C VAL A 72 13.59 -3.16 2.71
N VAL A 73 12.54 -2.55 3.29
CA VAL A 73 11.89 -3.04 4.50
C VAL A 73 11.29 -4.44 4.29
N GLN A 74 10.65 -4.71 3.15
CA GLN A 74 10.12 -6.03 2.81
C GLN A 74 11.23 -7.08 2.66
N ILE A 75 12.36 -6.73 2.04
CA ILE A 75 13.54 -7.60 1.93
C ILE A 75 14.11 -7.93 3.32
N LEU A 76 14.25 -6.91 4.18
CA LEU A 76 14.69 -7.10 5.57
C LEU A 76 13.75 -8.00 6.36
N LEU A 77 12.42 -7.86 6.17
CA LEU A 77 11.42 -8.72 6.77
C LEU A 77 11.60 -10.17 6.33
N ILE A 78 11.71 -10.43 5.02
CA ILE A 78 11.91 -11.77 4.48
C ILE A 78 13.18 -12.41 5.09
N MET A 79 14.30 -11.69 5.08
CA MET A 79 15.56 -12.21 5.64
C MET A 79 15.47 -12.47 7.15
N ALA A 80 14.83 -11.58 7.90
CA ALA A 80 14.64 -11.74 9.34
C ALA A 80 13.80 -12.98 9.67
N LEU A 81 12.67 -13.18 8.98
CA LEU A 81 11.80 -14.33 9.22
C LEU A 81 12.47 -15.64 8.81
N SER A 82 13.17 -15.68 7.67
CA SER A 82 13.91 -16.88 7.26
C SER A 82 15.02 -17.25 8.25
N ALA A 83 15.74 -16.27 8.79
CA ALA A 83 16.76 -16.50 9.81
C ALA A 83 16.18 -17.06 11.11
N LEU A 84 15.00 -16.57 11.53
CA LEU A 84 14.31 -17.05 12.73
C LEU A 84 13.73 -18.47 12.57
N GLY A 85 13.38 -18.86 11.34
CA GLY A 85 12.85 -20.18 11.00
C GLY A 85 13.92 -21.22 10.68
N GLY A 86 15.21 -20.86 10.66
CA GLY A 86 16.30 -21.75 10.25
C GLY A 86 16.22 -22.21 8.79
N GLY A 87 15.43 -21.52 7.96
CA GLY A 87 15.14 -21.88 6.58
C GLY A 87 16.17 -21.34 5.60
N TYR A 88 16.34 -22.04 4.47
CA TYR A 88 17.10 -21.53 3.33
C TYR A 88 16.40 -20.29 2.78
N VAL A 89 17.12 -19.17 2.75
CA VAL A 89 16.71 -17.99 1.99
C VAL A 89 16.98 -18.29 0.53
N GLY A 90 15.97 -18.12 -0.34
CA GLY A 90 16.11 -18.33 -1.79
C GLY A 90 17.26 -17.53 -2.41
N SER A 91 17.44 -17.65 -3.73
CA SER A 91 18.46 -16.85 -4.43
C SER A 91 18.25 -15.35 -4.21
N VAL A 92 19.32 -14.54 -4.29
CA VAL A 92 19.23 -13.07 -4.15
C VAL A 92 18.16 -12.47 -5.06
N ALA A 93 18.03 -12.99 -6.28
CA ALA A 93 16.99 -12.60 -7.22
C ALA A 93 15.57 -12.86 -6.65
N THR A 94 15.32 -14.06 -6.10
CA THR A 94 14.02 -14.40 -5.50
C THR A 94 13.65 -13.48 -4.34
N ILE A 95 14.63 -13.07 -3.51
CA ILE A 95 14.39 -12.17 -2.37
C ILE A 95 13.99 -10.78 -2.86
N ILE A 96 14.76 -10.21 -3.79
CA ILE A 96 14.49 -8.86 -4.34
C ILE A 96 13.13 -8.82 -5.03
N LEU A 97 12.87 -9.81 -5.88
CA LEU A 97 11.61 -9.95 -6.60
C LEU A 97 10.44 -10.12 -5.62
N SER A 98 10.61 -10.90 -4.55
CA SER A 98 9.58 -11.09 -3.53
C SER A 98 9.30 -9.81 -2.75
N GLY A 99 10.33 -9.04 -2.41
CA GLY A 99 10.19 -7.73 -1.77
C GLY A 99 9.38 -6.76 -2.63
N LEU A 100 9.68 -6.69 -3.95
CA LEU A 100 8.92 -5.88 -4.91
C LEU A 100 7.45 -6.31 -4.98
N MET A 101 7.20 -7.61 -5.12
CA MET A 101 5.85 -8.17 -5.16
C MET A 101 5.06 -7.80 -3.89
N GLN A 102 5.69 -7.93 -2.72
CA GLN A 102 5.03 -7.65 -1.44
C GLN A 102 4.62 -6.18 -1.29
N VAL A 103 5.43 -5.23 -1.78
CA VAL A 103 5.05 -3.81 -1.81
C VAL A 103 3.85 -3.56 -2.74
N ILE A 104 3.80 -4.21 -3.90
CA ILE A 104 2.67 -4.08 -4.83
C ILE A 104 1.38 -4.64 -4.18
N LEU A 105 1.46 -5.82 -3.57
CA LEU A 105 0.33 -6.42 -2.86
C LEU A 105 -0.11 -5.55 -1.67
N GLU A 106 0.83 -4.93 -0.96
CA GLU A 106 0.52 -4.00 0.12
C GLU A 106 -0.21 -2.75 -0.39
N CYS A 107 0.19 -2.19 -1.54
CA CYS A 107 -0.56 -1.11 -2.18
C CYS A 107 -2.00 -1.53 -2.47
N ILE A 108 -2.21 -2.72 -3.06
CA ILE A 108 -3.53 -3.27 -3.38
C ILE A 108 -4.38 -3.41 -2.12
N ARG A 109 -3.82 -3.98 -1.05
CA ARG A 109 -4.52 -4.12 0.24
C ARG A 109 -4.90 -2.77 0.84
N ILE A 110 -4.01 -1.77 0.77
CA ILE A 110 -4.33 -0.42 1.25
C ILE A 110 -5.49 0.18 0.47
N PHE A 111 -5.49 0.06 -0.86
CA PHE A 111 -6.63 0.52 -1.67
C PHE A 111 -7.92 -0.23 -1.30
N TRP A 112 -7.85 -1.55 -1.18
CA TRP A 112 -9.01 -2.38 -0.84
C TRP A 112 -9.64 -1.95 0.49
N TRP A 113 -8.83 -1.84 1.55
CA TRP A 113 -9.31 -1.39 2.86
C TRP A 113 -9.78 0.07 2.85
N SER A 114 -9.10 0.95 2.11
CA SER A 114 -9.50 2.36 1.98
C SER A 114 -10.88 2.49 1.35
N ILE A 115 -11.15 1.75 0.27
CA ILE A 115 -12.46 1.74 -0.40
C ILE A 115 -13.53 1.21 0.55
N LEU A 116 -13.26 0.11 1.24
CA LEU A 116 -14.20 -0.48 2.18
C LEU A 116 -14.57 0.51 3.31
N ILE A 117 -13.57 1.17 3.89
CA ILE A 117 -13.80 2.17 4.95
C ILE A 117 -14.64 3.34 4.42
N VAL A 118 -14.38 3.83 3.20
CA VAL A 118 -15.15 4.93 2.60
C VAL A 118 -16.61 4.54 2.39
N ILE A 119 -16.90 3.32 1.92
CA ILE A 119 -18.27 2.82 1.76
C ILE A 119 -18.98 2.71 3.10
N ILE A 120 -18.34 2.05 4.07
CA ILE A 120 -18.91 1.85 5.41
C ILE A 120 -19.20 3.21 6.08
N ALA A 121 -18.26 4.14 6.00
CA ALA A 121 -18.43 5.49 6.53
C ALA A 121 -19.57 6.24 5.84
N GLY A 122 -19.77 6.03 4.53
CA GLY A 122 -20.87 6.60 3.77
C GLY A 122 -22.25 6.17 4.25
N TRP A 123 -22.40 4.96 4.80
CA TRP A 123 -23.66 4.50 5.39
C TRP A 123 -23.82 4.90 6.86
N ILE A 124 -22.74 4.86 7.64
CA ILE A 124 -22.79 5.11 9.08
C ILE A 124 -22.87 6.60 9.40
N ALA A 125 -22.12 7.44 8.67
CA ALA A 125 -21.98 8.86 8.96
C ALA A 125 -21.90 9.70 7.66
N PRO A 126 -22.98 9.76 6.87
CA PRO A 126 -23.02 10.55 5.65
C PRO A 126 -22.74 12.02 5.95
N GLY A 127 -21.83 12.64 5.19
CA GLY A 127 -21.45 14.05 5.35
C GLY A 127 -20.45 14.36 6.49
N SER A 128 -19.84 13.33 7.10
CA SER A 128 -18.79 13.54 8.11
C SER A 128 -17.52 14.14 7.50
N TYR A 129 -17.01 15.22 8.10
CA TYR A 129 -15.76 15.89 7.72
C TYR A 129 -14.58 15.42 8.58
N HIS A 130 -14.35 14.11 8.66
CA HIS A 130 -13.21 13.56 9.40
C HIS A 130 -11.94 13.56 8.52
N PRO A 131 -10.77 14.03 9.02
CA PRO A 131 -9.54 14.14 8.21
C PRO A 131 -9.08 12.80 7.64
N ALA A 132 -9.26 11.70 8.37
CA ALA A 132 -8.94 10.36 7.85
C ALA A 132 -9.84 9.98 6.66
N LEU A 133 -11.15 10.27 6.74
CA LEU A 133 -12.09 9.92 5.67
C LEU A 133 -11.78 10.72 4.40
N ALA A 134 -11.47 12.01 4.55
CA ALA A 134 -11.05 12.86 3.44
C ALA A 134 -9.80 12.33 2.73
N LEU A 135 -8.81 11.83 3.49
CA LEU A 135 -7.63 11.19 2.89
C LEU A 135 -7.99 9.92 2.14
N LEU A 136 -8.78 9.03 2.74
CA LEU A 136 -9.15 7.76 2.11
C LEU A 136 -9.97 7.99 0.84
N GLN A 137 -10.87 8.98 0.81
CA GLN A 137 -11.57 9.38 -0.41
C GLN A 137 -10.59 9.83 -1.50
N GLN A 138 -9.61 10.67 -1.17
CA GLN A 138 -8.59 11.12 -2.13
C GLN A 138 -7.67 9.99 -2.61
N ILE A 139 -7.29 9.06 -1.73
CA ILE A 139 -6.49 7.88 -2.09
C ILE A 139 -7.28 6.97 -3.03
N THR A 140 -8.58 6.80 -2.82
CA THR A 140 -9.39 5.85 -3.61
C THR A 140 -9.89 6.42 -4.94
N GLU A 141 -9.95 7.74 -5.06
CA GLU A 141 -10.46 8.43 -6.26
C GLU A 141 -9.77 8.04 -7.58
N PRO A 142 -8.43 7.85 -7.65
CA PRO A 142 -7.76 7.40 -8.87
C PRO A 142 -8.25 6.04 -9.40
N LEU A 143 -8.80 5.18 -8.53
CA LEU A 143 -9.38 3.89 -8.92
C LEU A 143 -10.90 3.98 -9.16
N LEU A 144 -11.61 4.72 -8.30
CA LEU A 144 -13.07 4.84 -8.39
C LEU A 144 -13.51 5.73 -9.56
N ALA A 145 -12.81 6.83 -9.86
CA ALA A 145 -13.21 7.75 -10.91
C ALA A 145 -13.21 7.12 -12.31
N PRO A 146 -12.18 6.34 -12.73
CA PRO A 146 -12.23 5.59 -13.98
C PRO A 146 -13.33 4.52 -13.96
N ALA A 147 -13.52 3.80 -12.85
CA ALA A 147 -14.57 2.79 -12.74
C ALA A 147 -15.97 3.38 -12.87
N ARG A 148 -16.23 4.58 -12.32
CA ARG A 148 -17.49 5.33 -12.53
C ARG A 148 -17.74 5.70 -13.99
N ARG A 149 -16.69 5.94 -14.78
CA ARG A 149 -16.81 6.26 -16.22
C ARG A 149 -17.09 5.03 -17.08
N LEU A 150 -16.76 3.83 -16.59
CA LEU A 150 -17.01 2.57 -17.29
C LEU A 150 -18.42 2.03 -17.06
N LEU A 151 -19.04 2.38 -15.94
CA LEU A 151 -20.39 1.95 -15.60
C LEU A 151 -21.44 2.95 -16.12
N PRO A 152 -22.60 2.48 -16.61
CA PRO A 152 -23.68 3.38 -16.99
C PRO A 152 -24.27 4.06 -15.73
N PRO A 153 -24.99 5.20 -15.89
CA PRO A 153 -25.61 5.89 -14.75
C PRO A 153 -26.67 5.01 -14.07
N MET A 154 -26.44 4.60 -12.82
CA MET A 154 -27.32 3.67 -12.08
C MET A 154 -28.16 4.38 -11.00
N GLY A 155 -28.90 5.43 -11.38
CA GLY A 155 -29.94 6.00 -10.49
C GLY A 155 -29.42 6.55 -9.15
N GLY A 156 -28.19 7.09 -9.10
CA GLY A 156 -27.62 7.74 -7.92
C GLY A 156 -26.84 6.83 -6.96
N ILE A 157 -26.80 5.52 -7.19
CA ILE A 157 -25.97 4.58 -6.43
C ILE A 157 -24.63 4.38 -7.14
N ASP A 158 -23.52 4.54 -6.41
CA ASP A 158 -22.17 4.32 -6.94
C ASP A 158 -21.78 2.84 -6.84
N PHE A 159 -21.88 2.12 -7.96
CA PHE A 159 -21.43 0.72 -8.08
C PHE A 159 -19.96 0.58 -8.48
N SER A 160 -19.23 1.69 -8.71
CA SER A 160 -17.82 1.65 -9.04
C SER A 160 -16.95 0.88 -8.04
N PRO A 161 -17.23 0.87 -6.71
CA PRO A 161 -16.42 0.08 -5.80
C PRO A 161 -16.48 -1.42 -6.04
N ILE A 162 -17.61 -1.95 -6.52
CA ILE A 162 -17.74 -3.38 -6.83
C ILE A 162 -16.80 -3.76 -7.98
N LEU A 163 -16.77 -2.94 -9.03
CA LEU A 163 -15.87 -3.13 -10.17
C LEU A 163 -14.41 -3.05 -9.73
N VAL A 164 -14.06 -2.07 -8.90
CA VAL A 164 -12.69 -1.93 -8.39
C VAL A 164 -12.30 -3.09 -7.49
N PHE A 165 -13.17 -3.56 -6.60
CA PHE A 165 -12.90 -4.75 -5.77
C PHE A 165 -12.68 -6.00 -6.60
N LEU A 166 -13.45 -6.19 -7.67
CA LEU A 166 -13.25 -7.31 -8.59
C LEU A 166 -11.84 -7.24 -9.22
N ILE A 167 -11.46 -6.08 -9.77
CA ILE A 167 -10.15 -5.90 -10.41
C ILE A 167 -9.01 -6.08 -9.41
N LEU A 168 -9.07 -5.42 -8.26
CA LEU A 168 -8.05 -5.53 -7.22
C LEU A 168 -7.94 -6.96 -6.71
N GLY A 169 -9.05 -7.66 -6.47
CA GLY A 169 -9.05 -9.04 -5.99
C GLY A 169 -8.53 -10.04 -7.03
N VAL A 170 -8.78 -9.81 -8.31
CA VAL A 170 -8.18 -10.59 -9.40
C VAL A 170 -6.66 -10.39 -9.43
N ILE A 171 -6.19 -9.15 -9.38
CA ILE A 171 -4.75 -8.85 -9.38
C ILE A 171 -4.08 -9.44 -8.13
N GLU A 172 -4.67 -9.27 -6.94
CA GLU A 172 -4.13 -9.78 -5.68
C GLU A 172 -3.95 -11.31 -5.70
N ARG A 173 -4.87 -12.04 -6.35
CA ARG A 173 -4.80 -13.51 -6.46
C ARG A 173 -3.88 -14.01 -7.56
N ILE A 174 -3.85 -13.33 -8.71
CA ILE A 174 -3.08 -13.76 -9.88
C ILE A 174 -1.61 -13.37 -9.76
N LEU A 175 -1.31 -12.18 -9.20
CA LEU A 175 0.05 -11.65 -9.15
C LEU A 175 1.04 -12.62 -8.47
N PRO A 176 0.75 -13.22 -7.30
CA PRO A 176 1.65 -14.18 -6.68
C PRO A 176 1.84 -15.46 -7.50
N GLN A 177 0.81 -15.90 -8.22
CA GLN A 177 0.87 -17.11 -9.05
C GLN A 177 1.77 -16.89 -10.27
N VAL A 178 1.60 -15.77 -10.96
CA VAL A 178 2.45 -15.36 -12.08
C VAL A 178 3.89 -15.20 -11.61
N PHE A 179 4.08 -14.57 -10.45
CA PHE A 179 5.40 -14.40 -9.86
C PHE A 179 6.10 -15.75 -9.60
N MET A 180 5.41 -16.70 -8.98
CA MET A 180 5.94 -18.03 -8.72
C MET A 180 6.23 -18.82 -9.99
N ALA A 181 5.44 -18.62 -11.05
CA ALA A 181 5.66 -19.29 -12.34
C ALA A 181 6.89 -18.77 -13.11
N LEU A 182 7.38 -17.57 -12.76
CA LEU A 182 8.53 -16.92 -13.41
C LEU A 182 9.87 -17.15 -12.68
N LEU A 183 9.85 -17.79 -11.51
CA LEU A 183 11.02 -18.09 -10.68
C LEU A 183 11.42 -19.56 -10.78
#